data_AF-A0A316GZN2-F1
#
_entry.id   AF-A0A316GZN2-F1
#
_cell.length_a   1.000
_cell.length_b   1.000
_cell.length_c   1.000
_cell.angle_alpha   90.00
_cell.angle_beta   90.00
_cell.angle_gamma   90.00
#
_symmetry.space_group_name_H-M   'P 1'
#
loop_
_entity.id
_entity.type
_entity.pdbx_description
1 polymer ?
#
loop_
_entity_poly.entity_id
_entity_poly.type
_entity_poly.pdbx_seq_one_letter_code
_entity_poly.pdbx_strand_id
1 'polypeptide(L)'
;MRKLIYLFAALAFFCSCSTRKKASSVSGRDARRNNNSIQKANKDAIANYRSYTSLDYIERFKGIAIQEMNQYGIPASITLGQGLFESGAGNSDLAKYANNHFGIKCTSDWTGKSYYKDDDQVNDCFRVYDNPEDSFRDHSAFLKRKNYARLFELDKDDYKGWAYGLKKAGYATNPKYPELLINIIEKYNLTQYDRPEGEIAKIKREDRVLSQINSTINTPARDTLSKTPPDDKIYTVKQGDTLYNISKRFGITVDDLKALNSMSDNGIKIGQKLVVVK
;
A
#
# COMPACT_ATOMS: atom_id res chain seq x y z
N MET A 1 17.90 -8.84 35.28
CA MET A 1 18.57 -8.06 34.24
C MET A 1 17.95 -8.40 32.89
N ARG A 2 17.45 -7.39 32.16
CA ARG A 2 16.69 -7.54 30.91
C ARG A 2 17.61 -7.78 29.71
N LYS A 3 17.20 -8.76 28.89
CA LYS A 3 17.40 -9.03 27.46
C LYS A 3 18.35 -8.12 26.66
N LEU A 4 19.14 -8.75 25.78
CA LEU A 4 19.29 -8.35 24.38
C LEU A 4 19.61 -9.60 23.55
N ILE A 5 18.62 -10.14 22.83
CA ILE A 5 18.83 -11.21 21.83
C ILE A 5 18.72 -10.53 20.47
N TYR A 6 19.85 -10.39 19.79
CA TYR A 6 19.91 -9.96 18.40
C TYR A 6 19.44 -11.11 17.52
N LEU A 7 18.23 -10.99 16.95
CA LEU A 7 17.78 -11.89 15.88
C LEU A 7 18.43 -11.41 14.58
N PHE A 8 19.42 -12.15 14.10
CA PHE A 8 19.96 -12.01 12.76
C PHE A 8 18.87 -12.34 11.74
N ALA A 9 18.48 -11.36 10.92
CA ALA A 9 17.66 -11.57 9.74
C ALA A 9 18.52 -12.22 8.65
N ALA A 10 18.30 -13.51 8.40
CA ALA A 10 18.90 -14.23 7.27
C ALA A 10 18.14 -13.84 5.99
N LEU A 11 18.88 -13.18 5.11
CA LEU A 11 18.55 -12.67 3.78
C LEU A 11 18.50 -13.82 2.74
N ALA A 12 17.89 -13.54 1.58
CA ALA A 12 16.99 -14.42 0.84
C ALA A 12 17.58 -15.75 0.34
N PHE A 13 18.16 -15.91 -0.85
CA PHE A 13 18.26 -17.13 -1.69
C PHE A 13 17.18 -17.11 -2.79
N PHE A 14 17.63 -16.89 -4.02
CA PHE A 14 16.98 -17.25 -5.27
C PHE A 14 17.80 -18.37 -5.90
N CYS A 15 17.18 -19.51 -6.21
CA CYS A 15 17.78 -20.51 -7.08
C CYS A 15 16.86 -20.75 -8.27
N SER A 16 17.21 -20.17 -9.41
CA SER A 16 16.74 -20.58 -10.73
C SER A 16 17.92 -21.17 -11.48
N CYS A 17 17.92 -22.49 -11.66
CA CYS A 17 18.87 -23.16 -12.55
C CYS A 17 18.51 -22.86 -14.00
N SER A 18 19.16 -21.85 -14.60
CA SER A 18 19.49 -21.88 -16.03
C SER A 18 20.63 -20.92 -16.36
N THR A 19 21.74 -21.47 -16.87
CA THR A 19 22.86 -20.81 -17.58
C THR A 19 23.62 -19.69 -16.86
N ARG A 20 24.89 -19.96 -16.53
CA ARG A 20 25.90 -18.95 -16.17
C ARG A 20 25.97 -17.87 -17.27
N LYS A 21 25.30 -16.74 -17.06
CA LYS A 21 25.64 -15.47 -17.69
C LYS A 21 26.27 -14.58 -16.61
N LYS A 22 27.45 -14.05 -16.91
CA LYS A 22 28.25 -13.15 -16.05
C LYS A 22 27.35 -12.18 -15.28
N ALA A 23 27.39 -12.26 -13.95
CA ALA A 23 26.80 -11.23 -13.11
C ALA A 23 27.44 -9.88 -13.46
N SER A 24 26.64 -8.94 -13.93
CA SER A 24 27.02 -7.53 -13.96
C SER A 24 26.99 -7.01 -12.52
N SER A 25 27.94 -7.46 -11.68
CA SER A 25 28.02 -6.95 -10.32
C SER A 25 28.60 -5.54 -10.37
N VAL A 26 27.77 -4.57 -10.03
CA VAL A 26 28.20 -3.18 -9.83
C VAL A 26 29.32 -3.21 -8.79
N SER A 27 30.42 -2.50 -9.07
CA SER A 27 31.54 -2.46 -8.13
C SER A 27 31.10 -1.87 -6.79
N GLY A 28 31.69 -2.30 -5.66
CA GLY A 28 31.32 -1.75 -4.35
C GLY A 28 31.49 -0.22 -4.27
N ARG A 29 32.42 0.35 -5.04
CA ARG A 29 32.61 1.80 -5.15
C ARG A 29 31.42 2.47 -5.84
N ASP A 30 30.97 1.91 -6.95
CA ASP A 30 29.86 2.46 -7.73
C ASP A 30 28.53 2.28 -7.01
N ALA A 31 28.32 1.13 -6.37
CA ALA A 31 27.17 0.86 -5.51
C ALA A 31 27.07 1.90 -4.37
N ARG A 32 28.17 2.15 -3.67
CA ARG A 32 28.24 3.17 -2.61
C ARG A 32 27.98 4.57 -3.15
N ARG A 33 28.59 4.94 -4.28
CA ARG A 33 28.39 6.26 -4.92
C ARG A 33 26.92 6.46 -5.30
N ASN A 34 26.30 5.44 -5.90
CA ASN A 34 24.88 5.44 -6.24
C ASN A 34 24.00 5.64 -5.01
N ASN A 35 24.17 4.80 -3.98
CA ASN A 35 23.34 4.87 -2.77
C ASN A 35 23.49 6.21 -2.05
N ASN A 36 24.70 6.77 -1.99
CA ASN A 36 24.93 8.11 -1.44
C ASN A 36 24.15 9.18 -2.23
N SER A 37 24.04 9.05 -3.55
CA SER A 37 23.24 9.95 -4.38
C SER A 37 21.75 9.84 -4.06
N ILE A 38 21.23 8.62 -3.90
CA ILE A 38 19.83 8.38 -3.51
C ILE A 38 19.54 8.98 -2.12
N GLN A 39 20.39 8.69 -1.14
CA GLN A 39 20.23 9.23 0.22
C GLN A 39 20.35 10.76 0.25
N LYS A 40 21.23 11.34 -0.57
CA LYS A 40 21.35 12.80 -0.70
C LYS A 40 20.09 13.42 -1.30
N ALA A 41 19.50 12.80 -2.31
CA ALA A 41 18.25 13.27 -2.91
C ALA A 41 17.08 13.20 -1.91
N ASN A 42 17.08 12.20 -1.03
CA ASN A 42 16.03 11.97 -0.03
C ASN A 42 16.39 12.54 1.36
N LYS A 43 17.40 13.41 1.47
CA LYS A 43 18.00 13.82 2.75
C LYS A 43 16.97 14.35 3.75
N ASP A 44 16.04 15.19 3.30
CA ASP A 44 15.05 15.81 4.19
C ASP A 44 13.99 14.81 4.67
N ALA A 45 13.56 13.90 3.79
CA ALA A 45 12.65 12.82 4.17
C ALA A 45 13.32 11.86 5.17
N ILE A 46 14.60 11.57 4.99
CA ILE A 46 15.39 10.72 5.90
C ILE A 46 15.60 11.40 7.25
N ALA A 47 15.96 12.69 7.25
CA ALA A 47 16.21 13.45 8.48
C ALA A 47 14.96 13.58 9.36
N ASN A 48 13.77 13.64 8.74
CA ASN A 48 12.49 13.72 9.43
C ASN A 48 11.80 12.36 9.62
N TYR A 49 12.46 11.26 9.25
CA TYR A 49 11.86 9.93 9.34
C TYR A 49 11.60 9.54 10.79
N ARG A 50 10.36 9.22 11.10
CA ARG A 50 9.96 8.69 12.41
C ARG A 50 9.84 7.18 12.31
N SER A 51 10.57 6.48 13.16
CA SER A 51 10.46 5.03 13.24
C SER A 51 9.03 4.62 13.60
N TYR A 52 8.49 3.66 12.87
CA TYR A 52 7.16 3.14 13.15
C TYR A 52 7.23 2.01 14.18
N THR A 53 6.28 1.97 15.11
CA THR A 53 5.90 0.69 15.72
C THR A 53 5.14 -0.15 14.70
N SER A 54 4.98 -1.46 14.97
CA SER A 54 4.15 -2.31 14.12
C SER A 54 2.72 -1.78 13.95
N LEU A 55 2.14 -1.19 15.00
CA LEU A 55 0.79 -0.63 14.94
C LEU A 55 0.74 0.66 14.12
N ASP A 56 1.75 1.53 14.23
CA ASP A 56 1.83 2.76 13.41
C ASP A 56 1.96 2.42 11.93
N TYR A 57 2.76 1.39 11.61
CA TYR A 57 2.92 0.91 10.24
C TYR A 57 1.59 0.38 9.68
N ILE A 58 0.89 -0.45 10.48
CA ILE A 58 -0.44 -0.96 10.11
C ILE A 58 -1.41 0.19 9.87
N GLU A 59 -1.46 1.18 10.77
CA GLU A 59 -2.35 2.32 10.63
C GLU A 59 -2.04 3.13 9.36
N ARG A 60 -0.76 3.35 9.06
CA ARG A 60 -0.29 4.11 7.90
C ARG A 60 -0.61 3.44 6.57
N PHE A 61 -0.51 2.11 6.51
CA PHE A 61 -0.54 1.36 5.25
C PHE A 61 -1.77 0.47 5.04
N LYS A 62 -2.65 0.30 6.03
CA LYS A 62 -3.90 -0.46 5.84
C LYS A 62 -4.76 0.09 4.69
N GLY A 63 -4.79 1.41 4.50
CA GLY A 63 -5.59 2.05 3.46
C GLY A 63 -5.14 1.64 2.05
N ILE A 64 -3.83 1.73 1.77
CA ILE A 64 -3.28 1.30 0.48
C ILE A 64 -3.40 -0.22 0.32
N ALA A 65 -3.18 -1.02 1.37
CA ALA A 65 -3.36 -2.48 1.30
C ALA A 65 -4.79 -2.89 0.92
N ILE A 66 -5.81 -2.20 1.45
CA ILE A 66 -7.22 -2.41 1.07
C ILE A 66 -7.47 -1.97 -0.38
N GLN A 67 -6.90 -0.84 -0.81
CA GLN A 67 -7.00 -0.39 -2.19
C GLN A 67 -6.37 -1.40 -3.17
N GLU A 68 -5.18 -1.91 -2.85
CA GLU A 68 -4.51 -2.94 -3.64
C GLU A 68 -5.31 -4.25 -3.68
N MET A 69 -5.92 -4.66 -2.55
CA MET A 69 -6.83 -5.80 -2.52
C MET A 69 -8.00 -5.63 -3.48
N ASN A 70 -8.70 -4.48 -3.40
CA ASN A 70 -9.86 -4.23 -4.25
C ASN A 70 -9.49 -4.16 -5.74
N GLN A 71 -8.29 -3.68 -6.06
CA GLN A 71 -7.86 -3.51 -7.44
C GLN A 71 -7.20 -4.75 -8.06
N TYR A 72 -6.43 -5.51 -7.27
CA TYR A 72 -5.64 -6.63 -7.80
C TYR A 72 -6.10 -8.00 -7.31
N GLY A 73 -6.94 -8.07 -6.27
CA GLY A 73 -7.47 -9.31 -5.71
C GLY A 73 -6.51 -10.01 -4.71
N ILE A 74 -5.52 -9.29 -4.17
CA ILE A 74 -4.60 -9.82 -3.15
C ILE A 74 -5.16 -9.47 -1.77
N PRO A 75 -5.37 -10.40 -0.82
CA PRO A 75 -5.86 -10.07 0.51
C PRO A 75 -5.05 -8.93 1.14
N ALA A 76 -5.74 -7.95 1.73
CA ALA A 76 -5.09 -6.80 2.36
C ALA A 76 -4.18 -7.26 3.53
N SER A 77 -4.56 -8.30 4.24
CA SER A 77 -3.78 -8.94 5.31
C SER A 77 -2.46 -9.50 4.80
N ILE A 78 -2.44 -10.07 3.60
CA ILE A 78 -1.22 -10.57 2.94
C ILE A 78 -0.32 -9.40 2.59
N THR A 79 -0.84 -8.40 1.86
CA THR A 79 -0.06 -7.22 1.46
C THR A 79 0.51 -6.49 2.68
N LEU A 80 -0.31 -6.27 3.71
CA LEU A 80 0.10 -5.55 4.91
C LEU A 80 1.04 -6.38 5.78
N GLY A 81 0.79 -7.68 5.91
CA GLY A 81 1.63 -8.62 6.65
C GLY A 81 3.02 -8.76 6.04
N GLN A 82 3.11 -8.90 4.71
CA GLN A 82 4.37 -8.93 3.97
C GLN A 82 5.10 -7.59 4.12
N GLY A 83 4.43 -6.47 3.84
CA GLY A 83 5.03 -5.15 3.98
C GLY A 83 5.59 -4.93 5.39
N LEU A 84 4.84 -5.29 6.44
CA LEU A 84 5.29 -5.17 7.83
C LEU A 84 6.49 -6.07 8.13
N PHE A 85 6.50 -7.30 7.64
CA PHE A 85 7.58 -8.25 7.86
C PHE A 85 8.87 -7.86 7.13
N GLU A 86 8.80 -7.67 5.80
CA GLU A 86 9.97 -7.44 4.94
C GLU A 86 10.67 -6.10 5.23
N SER A 87 9.90 -5.08 5.59
CA SER A 87 10.44 -3.75 5.89
C SER A 87 10.84 -3.55 7.35
N GLY A 88 10.60 -4.53 8.24
CA GLY A 88 10.76 -4.35 9.68
C GLY A 88 9.86 -3.22 10.21
N ALA A 89 8.59 -3.24 9.82
CA ALA A 89 7.63 -2.15 10.02
C ALA A 89 8.15 -0.80 9.47
N GLY A 90 8.72 -0.80 8.27
CA GLY A 90 9.24 0.39 7.59
C GLY A 90 10.61 0.86 8.10
N ASN A 91 11.19 0.23 9.11
CA ASN A 91 12.40 0.74 9.75
C ASN A 91 13.70 0.21 9.13
N SER A 92 13.61 -0.71 8.16
CA SER A 92 14.78 -1.19 7.42
C SER A 92 15.39 -0.07 6.59
N ASP A 93 16.71 -0.13 6.38
CA ASP A 93 17.41 0.87 5.56
C ASP A 93 16.87 0.90 4.12
N LEU A 94 16.46 -0.25 3.59
CA LEU A 94 15.87 -0.32 2.26
C LEU A 94 14.51 0.39 2.21
N ALA A 95 13.65 0.23 3.22
CA ALA A 95 12.39 0.95 3.30
C ALA A 95 12.61 2.45 3.49
N LYS A 96 13.48 2.85 4.43
CA LYS A 96 13.74 4.28 4.73
C LYS A 96 14.38 5.04 3.57
N TYR A 97 15.33 4.44 2.86
CA TYR A 97 16.14 5.16 1.89
C TYR A 97 15.66 4.98 0.45
N ALA A 98 15.03 3.84 0.14
CA ALA A 98 14.57 3.50 -1.20
C ALA A 98 13.04 3.42 -1.31
N ASN A 99 12.29 3.66 -0.22
CA ASN A 99 10.85 3.45 -0.15
C ASN A 99 10.42 2.04 -0.57
N ASN A 100 11.29 1.04 -0.45
CA ASN A 100 11.03 -0.32 -0.90
C ASN A 100 10.67 -1.21 0.29
N HIS A 101 9.36 -1.38 0.51
CA HIS A 101 8.81 -2.07 1.68
C HIS A 101 8.73 -3.59 1.55
N PHE A 102 8.94 -4.12 0.35
CA PHE A 102 8.74 -5.55 0.03
C PHE A 102 10.03 -6.24 -0.43
N GLY A 103 11.15 -5.54 -0.44
CA GLY A 103 12.43 -6.10 -0.89
C GLY A 103 12.48 -6.43 -2.38
N ILE A 104 11.70 -5.72 -3.22
CA ILE A 104 11.60 -6.06 -4.65
C ILE A 104 12.93 -5.76 -5.34
N LYS A 105 13.53 -6.80 -5.93
CA LYS A 105 14.78 -6.70 -6.69
C LYS A 105 14.56 -6.09 -8.07
N CYS A 106 15.61 -5.46 -8.59
CA CYS A 106 15.65 -5.04 -9.98
C CYS A 106 15.56 -6.29 -10.88
N THR A 107 14.68 -6.23 -11.87
CA THR A 107 14.62 -7.21 -12.95
C THR A 107 15.12 -6.55 -14.24
N SER A 108 15.31 -7.32 -15.31
CA SER A 108 15.85 -6.80 -16.57
C SER A 108 15.00 -5.69 -17.21
N ASP A 109 13.72 -5.65 -16.89
CA ASP A 109 12.73 -4.64 -17.29
C ASP A 109 12.69 -3.41 -16.38
N TRP A 110 13.42 -3.41 -15.25
CA TRP A 110 13.45 -2.26 -14.35
C TRP A 110 14.32 -1.14 -14.92
N THR A 111 13.69 0.01 -15.18
CA THR A 111 14.33 1.22 -15.72
C THR A 111 14.42 2.36 -14.71
N GLY A 112 13.84 2.17 -13.51
CA GLY A 112 13.85 3.16 -12.45
C GLY A 112 15.18 3.23 -11.69
N LYS A 113 15.19 4.04 -10.63
CA LYS A 113 16.33 4.17 -9.72
C LYS A 113 16.58 2.83 -8.99
N SER A 114 17.84 2.61 -8.59
CA SER A 114 18.27 1.38 -7.94
C SER A 114 18.99 1.67 -6.63
N TYR A 115 18.86 0.77 -5.66
CA TYR A 115 19.59 0.78 -4.40
C TYR A 115 20.33 -0.55 -4.25
N TYR A 116 21.63 -0.51 -3.95
CA TYR A 116 22.46 -1.70 -3.91
C TYR A 116 22.78 -2.10 -2.48
N LYS A 117 22.57 -3.36 -2.11
CA LYS A 117 23.00 -3.90 -0.81
C LYS A 117 23.28 -5.38 -0.93
N ASP A 118 24.09 -5.90 -0.02
CA ASP A 118 24.30 -7.34 0.04
C ASP A 118 23.00 -8.03 0.51
N ASP A 119 22.59 -9.04 -0.22
CA ASP A 119 21.47 -9.94 0.10
C ASP A 119 21.92 -11.37 -0.18
N ASP A 120 21.58 -11.97 -1.33
CA ASP A 120 22.17 -13.25 -1.73
C ASP A 120 23.39 -13.11 -2.64
N GLN A 121 23.56 -11.97 -3.30
CA GLN A 121 24.82 -11.60 -3.92
C GLN A 121 25.33 -10.28 -3.37
N VAL A 122 26.64 -10.06 -3.53
CA VAL A 122 27.26 -8.78 -3.22
C VAL A 122 26.68 -7.72 -4.15
N ASN A 123 26.23 -6.60 -3.58
CA ASN A 123 25.55 -5.51 -4.28
C ASN A 123 24.33 -5.96 -5.10
N ASP A 124 23.46 -6.79 -4.53
CA ASP A 124 22.16 -7.06 -5.10
C ASP A 124 21.39 -5.75 -5.34
N CYS A 125 20.71 -5.68 -6.50
CA CYS A 125 19.98 -4.50 -6.95
C CYS A 125 18.54 -4.55 -6.45
N PHE A 126 18.10 -3.50 -5.77
CA PHE A 126 16.73 -3.30 -5.33
C PHE A 126 16.12 -2.07 -5.98
N ARG A 127 14.82 -2.14 -6.28
CA ARG A 127 14.07 -1.01 -6.84
C ARG A 127 13.99 0.13 -5.83
N VAL A 128 14.05 1.37 -6.31
CA VAL A 128 13.82 2.60 -5.54
C VAL A 128 12.54 3.25 -6.04
N TYR A 129 11.72 3.71 -5.11
CA TYR A 129 10.46 4.37 -5.39
C TYR A 129 10.43 5.79 -4.84
N ASP A 130 9.59 6.64 -5.42
CA ASP A 130 9.47 8.03 -4.99
C ASP A 130 8.67 8.14 -3.66
N ASN A 131 7.73 7.22 -3.42
CA ASN A 131 7.03 7.07 -2.15
C ASN A 131 6.79 5.59 -1.78
N PRO A 132 6.44 5.27 -0.52
CA PRO A 132 6.13 3.90 -0.11
C PRO A 132 4.97 3.26 -0.89
N GLU A 133 3.91 4.00 -1.20
CA GLU A 133 2.72 3.49 -1.92
C GLU A 133 3.06 2.91 -3.29
N ASP A 134 4.02 3.50 -4.00
CA ASP A 134 4.53 2.98 -5.27
C ASP A 134 5.12 1.57 -5.10
N SER A 135 5.75 1.27 -3.96
CA SER A 135 6.25 -0.08 -3.66
C SER A 135 5.14 -1.07 -3.35
N PHE A 136 4.02 -0.62 -2.75
CA PHE A 136 2.81 -1.44 -2.58
C PHE A 136 2.20 -1.76 -3.93
N ARG A 137 2.10 -0.76 -4.81
CA ARG A 137 1.59 -0.93 -6.17
C ARG A 137 2.45 -1.89 -7.00
N ASP A 138 3.76 -1.73 -6.94
CA ASP A 138 4.69 -2.61 -7.67
C ASP A 138 4.70 -4.02 -7.09
N HIS A 139 4.54 -4.18 -5.77
CA HIS A 139 4.33 -5.48 -5.14
C HIS A 139 3.07 -6.17 -5.69
N SER A 140 1.94 -5.47 -5.77
CA SER A 140 0.71 -6.01 -6.36
C SER A 140 0.92 -6.46 -7.80
N ALA A 141 1.57 -5.62 -8.61
CA ALA A 141 1.90 -5.94 -10.01
C ALA A 141 2.85 -7.13 -10.12
N PHE A 142 3.84 -7.23 -9.23
CA PHE A 142 4.78 -8.34 -9.15
C PHE A 142 4.07 -9.66 -8.87
N LEU A 143 3.10 -9.67 -7.94
CA LEU A 143 2.30 -10.86 -7.64
C LEU A 143 1.33 -11.24 -8.76
N LYS A 144 1.11 -10.45 -9.81
CA LYS A 144 0.33 -10.87 -11.00
C LYS A 144 1.11 -11.77 -11.97
N ARG A 145 2.41 -11.99 -11.75
CA ARG A 145 3.23 -12.83 -12.62
C ARG A 145 2.76 -14.29 -12.61
N LYS A 146 3.03 -15.00 -13.71
CA LYS A 146 2.52 -16.37 -13.97
C LYS A 146 2.78 -17.36 -12.83
N ASN A 147 3.92 -17.24 -12.13
CA ASN A 147 4.27 -18.13 -11.02
C ASN A 147 3.33 -18.00 -9.81
N TYR A 148 2.68 -16.85 -9.65
CA TYR A 148 1.73 -16.55 -8.57
C TYR A 148 0.26 -16.71 -8.99
N ALA A 149 -0.03 -16.96 -10.28
CA ALA A 149 -1.39 -16.93 -10.82
C ALA A 149 -2.40 -17.79 -10.05
N ARG A 150 -1.97 -18.98 -9.58
CA ARG A 150 -2.83 -19.89 -8.78
C ARG A 150 -3.28 -19.32 -7.43
N LEU A 151 -2.59 -18.32 -6.90
CA LEU A 151 -3.03 -17.65 -5.66
C LEU A 151 -4.35 -16.91 -5.85
N PHE A 152 -4.63 -16.43 -7.06
CA PHE A 152 -5.87 -15.72 -7.38
C PHE A 152 -7.07 -16.65 -7.61
N GLU A 153 -6.86 -17.96 -7.55
CA GLU A 153 -7.93 -18.97 -7.52
C GLU A 153 -8.41 -19.25 -6.10
N LEU A 154 -7.66 -18.80 -5.08
CA LEU A 154 -8.01 -18.95 -3.68
C LEU A 154 -9.06 -17.91 -3.27
N ASP A 155 -9.85 -18.25 -2.26
CA ASP A 155 -10.78 -17.31 -1.65
C ASP A 155 -10.01 -16.13 -1.04
N LYS A 156 -10.63 -14.94 -1.12
CA LYS A 156 -10.02 -13.68 -0.68
C LYS A 156 -9.78 -13.60 0.84
N ASP A 157 -10.38 -14.48 1.61
CA ASP A 157 -10.18 -14.63 3.05
C ASP A 157 -9.27 -15.81 3.42
N ASP A 158 -8.77 -16.58 2.45
CA ASP A 158 -7.82 -17.67 2.67
C ASP A 158 -6.36 -17.17 2.75
N TYR A 159 -6.08 -16.30 3.73
CA TYR A 159 -4.73 -15.79 3.96
C TYR A 159 -3.72 -16.91 4.28
N LYS A 160 -4.17 -18.05 4.81
CA LYS A 160 -3.30 -19.22 5.08
C LYS A 160 -2.87 -19.88 3.78
N GLY A 161 -3.82 -20.17 2.89
CA GLY A 161 -3.54 -20.67 1.54
C GLY A 161 -2.63 -19.71 0.76
N TRP A 162 -2.87 -18.41 0.88
CA TRP A 162 -1.98 -17.39 0.30
C TRP A 162 -0.56 -17.47 0.86
N ALA A 163 -0.37 -17.56 2.18
CA ALA A 163 0.96 -17.64 2.79
C ALA A 163 1.75 -18.89 2.34
N TYR A 164 1.11 -20.06 2.33
CA TYR A 164 1.72 -21.29 1.83
C TYR A 164 1.97 -21.26 0.32
N GLY A 165 1.02 -20.70 -0.44
CA GLY A 165 1.13 -20.57 -1.88
C GLY A 165 2.23 -19.60 -2.31
N LEU A 166 2.43 -18.49 -1.59
CA LEU A 166 3.54 -17.55 -1.80
C LEU A 166 4.89 -18.25 -1.65
N LYS A 167 5.07 -19.05 -0.60
CA LYS A 167 6.27 -19.87 -0.40
C LYS A 167 6.46 -20.86 -1.54
N LYS A 168 5.39 -21.57 -1.93
CA LYS A 168 5.41 -22.56 -3.02
C LYS A 168 5.71 -21.93 -4.39
N ALA A 169 5.26 -20.69 -4.61
CA ALA A 169 5.49 -19.91 -5.82
C ALA A 169 6.88 -19.24 -5.86
N GLY A 170 7.68 -19.39 -4.79
CA GLY A 170 9.05 -18.91 -4.73
C GLY A 170 9.22 -17.47 -4.24
N TYR A 171 8.23 -16.91 -3.52
CA TYR A 171 8.38 -15.57 -2.92
C TYR A 171 9.50 -15.52 -1.87
N ALA A 172 9.62 -16.56 -1.06
CA ALA A 172 10.64 -16.68 -0.01
C ALA A 172 11.26 -18.09 0.01
N THR A 173 12.50 -18.20 0.45
CA THR A 173 13.20 -19.48 0.64
C THR A 173 13.06 -20.04 2.03
N ASN A 174 12.98 -19.19 3.04
CA ASN A 174 12.80 -19.60 4.42
C ASN A 174 11.61 -20.58 4.55
N PRO A 175 11.83 -21.83 4.97
CA PRO A 175 10.75 -22.81 5.06
C PRO A 175 9.65 -22.41 6.05
N LYS A 176 9.97 -21.57 7.04
CA LYS A 176 9.02 -21.06 8.05
C LYS A 176 8.29 -19.78 7.62
N TYR A 177 8.50 -19.33 6.38
CA TYR A 177 7.89 -18.09 5.89
C TYR A 177 6.37 -18.07 6.03
N PRO A 178 5.63 -19.13 5.65
CA PRO A 178 4.18 -19.15 5.80
C PRO A 178 3.76 -18.93 7.25
N GLU A 179 4.38 -19.65 8.19
CA GLU A 179 4.05 -19.58 9.61
C GLU A 179 4.39 -18.20 10.20
N LEU A 180 5.51 -17.60 9.79
CA LEU A 180 5.88 -16.25 10.22
C LEU A 180 4.86 -15.21 9.74
N LEU A 181 4.43 -15.30 8.48
CA LEU A 181 3.45 -14.39 7.91
C LEU A 181 2.06 -14.59 8.56
N ILE A 182 1.61 -15.84 8.72
CA ILE A 182 0.37 -16.20 9.42
C ILE A 182 0.38 -15.66 10.84
N ASN A 183 1.47 -15.84 11.58
CA ASN A 183 1.60 -15.34 12.95
C ASN A 183 1.50 -13.81 13.01
N ILE A 184 2.05 -13.09 12.03
CA ILE A 184 1.91 -11.63 11.95
C ILE A 184 0.47 -11.24 11.67
N ILE A 185 -0.17 -11.89 10.70
CA ILE A 185 -1.57 -11.63 10.34
C ILE A 185 -2.50 -11.87 11.54
N GLU A 186 -2.32 -12.97 12.25
CA GLU A 186 -3.13 -13.32 13.42
C GLU A 186 -2.83 -12.41 14.62
N LYS A 187 -1.55 -12.16 14.92
CA LYS A 187 -1.14 -11.31 16.05
C LYS A 187 -1.73 -9.90 15.98
N TYR A 188 -1.80 -9.33 14.78
CA TYR A 188 -2.32 -7.97 14.58
C TYR A 188 -3.75 -7.95 14.03
N ASN A 189 -4.41 -9.12 13.94
CA ASN A 189 -5.76 -9.26 13.41
C ASN A 189 -5.93 -8.59 12.03
N LEU A 190 -4.99 -8.81 11.11
CA LEU A 190 -4.97 -8.09 9.82
C LEU A 190 -6.10 -8.53 8.88
N THR A 191 -6.69 -9.71 9.10
CA THR A 191 -7.84 -10.21 8.33
C THR A 191 -9.08 -9.32 8.44
N GLN A 192 -9.15 -8.44 9.44
CA GLN A 192 -10.19 -7.42 9.52
C GLN A 192 -10.22 -6.48 8.31
N TYR A 193 -9.10 -6.42 7.55
CA TYR A 193 -8.96 -5.62 6.34
C TYR A 193 -9.20 -6.40 5.04
N ASP A 194 -9.38 -7.73 5.08
CA ASP A 194 -9.64 -8.60 3.90
C ASP A 194 -11.10 -8.53 3.40
N ARG A 195 -11.91 -7.79 4.15
CA ARG A 195 -13.28 -7.47 3.76
C ARG A 195 -13.20 -6.19 2.94
N PRO A 196 -13.75 -6.14 1.71
CA PRO A 196 -14.02 -4.84 1.10
C PRO A 196 -14.80 -4.04 2.15
N GLU A 197 -14.29 -2.88 2.52
CA GLU A 197 -14.85 -2.07 3.59
C GLU A 197 -16.34 -1.89 3.27
N GLY A 198 -17.23 -2.52 4.05
CA GLY A 198 -18.66 -2.32 3.88
C GLY A 198 -18.92 -0.82 3.99
N GLU A 199 -19.78 -0.24 3.16
CA GLU A 199 -19.96 1.22 3.07
C GLU A 199 -20.11 1.88 4.45
N ILE A 200 -20.77 1.20 5.40
CA ILE A 200 -20.93 1.62 6.79
C ILE A 200 -19.59 1.73 7.56
N ALA A 201 -18.67 0.78 7.38
CA ALA A 201 -17.35 0.82 8.02
C ALA A 201 -16.49 1.95 7.45
N LYS A 202 -16.61 2.21 6.14
CA LYS A 202 -15.96 3.33 5.45
C LYS A 202 -16.46 4.65 6.00
N ILE A 203 -17.78 4.80 6.10
CA ILE A 203 -18.44 5.98 6.67
C ILE A 203 -17.99 6.20 8.12
N LYS A 204 -17.97 5.16 8.97
CA LYS A 204 -17.55 5.26 10.38
C LYS A 204 -16.07 5.65 10.53
N ARG A 205 -15.20 5.14 9.65
CA ARG A 205 -13.78 5.50 9.65
C ARG A 205 -13.61 6.96 9.23
N GLU A 206 -14.27 7.39 8.16
CA GLU A 206 -14.23 8.76 7.67
C GLU A 206 -14.77 9.75 8.72
N ASP A 207 -15.88 9.42 9.39
CA ASP A 207 -16.47 10.21 10.48
C ASP A 207 -15.52 10.36 11.69
N ARG A 208 -14.86 9.27 12.10
CA ARG A 208 -13.87 9.30 13.19
C ARG A 208 -12.64 10.15 12.84
N VAL A 209 -12.15 10.07 11.60
CA VAL A 209 -10.99 10.86 11.15
C VAL A 209 -11.36 12.35 11.10
N LEU A 210 -12.55 12.68 10.59
CA LEU A 210 -13.04 14.05 10.55
C LEU A 210 -13.26 14.64 11.95
N SER A 211 -13.80 13.86 12.90
CA SER A 211 -13.98 14.33 14.28
C SER A 211 -12.65 14.56 15.00
N GLN A 212 -11.64 13.72 14.77
CA GLN A 212 -10.29 13.87 15.32
C GLN A 212 -9.55 15.08 14.75
N ILE A 213 -9.70 15.35 13.46
CA ILE A 213 -9.14 16.55 12.83
C ILE A 213 -9.80 17.81 13.41
N ASN A 214 -11.12 17.82 13.50
CA ASN A 214 -11.87 18.95 14.06
C ASN A 214 -11.58 19.18 15.55
N SER A 215 -11.29 18.13 16.33
CA SER A 215 -10.88 18.28 17.73
C SER A 215 -9.44 18.76 17.91
N THR A 216 -8.58 18.54 16.91
CA THR A 216 -7.16 18.94 16.95
C THR A 216 -6.98 20.39 16.46
N ILE A 217 -7.90 20.87 15.60
CA ILE A 217 -7.90 22.24 15.07
C ILE A 217 -8.87 23.09 15.89
N ASN A 218 -8.47 23.51 17.09
CA ASN A 218 -9.17 24.59 17.81
C ASN A 218 -8.80 25.97 17.21
N THR A 219 -9.17 26.25 15.96
CA THR A 219 -9.25 27.64 15.42
C THR A 219 -10.11 27.69 14.16
N PRO A 220 -11.06 28.66 14.04
CA PRO A 220 -11.93 28.76 12.87
C PRO A 220 -11.19 29.44 11.72
N ALA A 221 -10.69 28.67 10.76
CA ALA A 221 -10.12 29.21 9.52
C ALA A 221 -10.94 28.75 8.33
N ARG A 222 -11.52 29.75 7.65
CA ARG A 222 -12.28 29.67 6.41
C ARG A 222 -11.53 28.88 5.33
N ASP A 223 -12.10 27.76 4.92
CA ASP A 223 -11.81 27.20 3.61
C ASP A 223 -12.64 27.94 2.57
N THR A 224 -11.95 28.64 1.68
CA THR A 224 -12.51 29.34 0.52
C THR A 224 -12.83 28.34 -0.58
N LEU A 225 -13.87 27.55 -0.38
CA LEU A 225 -14.63 26.89 -1.43
C LEU A 225 -15.91 27.71 -1.62
N SER A 226 -16.07 28.27 -2.82
CA SER A 226 -17.09 29.23 -3.22
C SER A 226 -18.45 29.06 -2.51
N LYS A 227 -18.79 30.05 -1.68
CA LYS A 227 -20.08 30.21 -0.98
C LYS A 227 -21.15 30.85 -1.88
N THR A 228 -21.17 30.51 -3.16
CA THR A 228 -22.34 30.84 -3.99
C THR A 228 -23.09 29.54 -4.20
N PRO A 229 -24.28 29.36 -3.60
CA PRO A 229 -25.16 28.27 -3.96
C PRO A 229 -25.35 28.32 -5.48
N PRO A 230 -25.08 27.24 -6.22
CA PRO A 230 -25.54 27.16 -7.59
C PRO A 230 -27.07 27.26 -7.57
N ASP A 231 -27.60 28.26 -8.27
CA ASP A 231 -29.05 28.53 -8.42
C ASP A 231 -29.75 27.37 -9.16
N ASP A 232 -28.96 26.49 -9.78
CA ASP A 232 -29.43 25.31 -10.48
C ASP A 232 -29.64 24.14 -9.51
N LYS A 233 -30.91 23.75 -9.37
CA LYS A 233 -31.32 22.52 -8.68
C LYS A 233 -30.74 21.24 -9.29
N ILE A 234 -30.13 21.31 -10.49
CA ILE A 234 -29.73 20.15 -11.29
C ILE A 234 -28.24 20.23 -11.68
N TYR A 235 -27.49 19.17 -11.40
CA TYR A 235 -26.11 18.97 -11.83
C TYR A 235 -26.01 17.91 -12.94
N THR A 236 -25.19 18.14 -13.96
CA THR A 236 -24.91 17.15 -15.02
C THR A 236 -23.58 16.45 -14.76
N VAL A 237 -23.62 15.13 -14.60
CA VAL A 237 -22.48 14.25 -14.32
C VAL A 237 -21.45 14.33 -15.44
N LYS A 238 -20.19 14.53 -15.07
CA LYS A 238 -19.03 14.62 -15.96
C LYS A 238 -18.13 13.40 -15.82
N GLN A 239 -17.19 13.25 -16.76
CA GLN A 239 -16.18 12.19 -16.67
C GLN A 239 -15.36 12.35 -15.39
N GLY A 240 -15.28 11.28 -14.59
CA GLY A 240 -14.57 11.28 -13.30
C GLY A 240 -15.42 11.69 -12.09
N ASP A 241 -16.70 12.02 -12.30
CA ASP A 241 -17.61 12.29 -11.19
C ASP A 241 -18.02 11.03 -10.43
N THR A 242 -18.32 11.23 -9.14
CA THR A 242 -18.89 10.23 -8.23
C THR A 242 -20.01 10.88 -7.43
N LEU A 243 -20.98 10.12 -6.92
CA LEU A 243 -22.01 10.72 -6.06
C LEU A 243 -21.41 11.47 -4.85
N TYR A 244 -20.25 11.00 -4.35
CA TYR A 244 -19.54 11.60 -3.24
C TYR A 244 -18.97 13.00 -3.55
N ASN A 245 -18.22 13.15 -4.64
CA ASN A 245 -17.63 14.45 -4.96
C ASN A 245 -18.70 15.47 -5.39
N ILE A 246 -19.81 14.99 -5.97
CA ILE A 246 -21.01 15.80 -6.26
C ILE A 246 -21.69 16.21 -4.94
N SER A 247 -22.06 15.29 -4.07
CA SER A 247 -22.76 15.63 -2.82
C SER A 247 -21.94 16.60 -1.96
N LYS A 248 -20.62 16.42 -1.91
CA LYS A 248 -19.69 17.32 -1.23
C LYS A 248 -19.67 18.73 -1.83
N ARG A 249 -19.71 18.83 -3.16
CA ARG A 249 -19.77 20.12 -3.89
C ARG A 249 -21.03 20.92 -3.54
N PHE A 250 -22.16 20.24 -3.35
CA PHE A 250 -23.45 20.87 -3.09
C PHE A 250 -23.85 20.89 -1.60
N GLY A 251 -22.97 20.41 -0.71
CA GLY A 251 -23.22 20.45 0.73
C GLY A 251 -24.35 19.54 1.21
N ILE A 252 -24.66 18.47 0.46
CA ILE A 252 -25.66 17.46 0.82
C ILE A 252 -25.01 16.09 1.03
N THR A 253 -25.72 15.18 1.69
CA THR A 253 -25.24 13.79 1.86
C THR A 253 -25.44 13.00 0.56
N VAL A 254 -24.70 11.90 0.39
CA VAL A 254 -24.92 10.97 -0.73
C VAL A 254 -26.33 10.37 -0.65
N ASP A 255 -26.82 10.11 0.57
CA ASP A 255 -28.17 9.56 0.77
C ASP A 255 -29.26 10.59 0.44
N ASP A 256 -29.10 11.86 0.81
CA ASP A 256 -29.99 12.95 0.38
C ASP A 256 -29.94 13.09 -1.14
N LEU A 257 -28.75 13.06 -1.75
CA LEU A 257 -28.58 13.11 -3.21
C LEU A 257 -29.28 11.93 -3.90
N LYS A 258 -29.16 10.70 -3.35
CA LYS A 258 -29.84 9.52 -3.86
C LYS A 258 -31.35 9.60 -3.67
N ALA A 259 -31.81 10.05 -2.50
CA ALA A 259 -33.22 10.24 -2.20
C ALA A 259 -33.87 11.28 -3.12
N LEU A 260 -33.20 12.41 -3.35
CA LEU A 260 -33.61 13.45 -4.29
C LEU A 260 -33.76 12.93 -5.73
N ASN A 261 -33.01 11.89 -6.09
CA ASN A 261 -32.98 11.32 -7.44
C ASN A 261 -33.60 9.92 -7.53
N SER A 262 -34.27 9.45 -6.46
CA SER A 262 -34.87 8.11 -6.39
C SER A 262 -33.92 6.97 -6.78
N MET A 263 -32.65 7.09 -6.39
CA MET A 263 -31.60 6.12 -6.73
C MET A 263 -31.42 5.07 -5.63
N SER A 264 -31.40 3.79 -6.01
CA SER A 264 -31.11 2.67 -5.09
C SER A 264 -29.62 2.35 -5.02
N ASP A 265 -28.87 2.55 -6.11
CA ASP A 265 -27.44 2.28 -6.22
C ASP A 265 -26.60 3.57 -6.39
N ASN A 266 -25.29 3.40 -6.56
CA ASN A 266 -24.35 4.51 -6.73
C ASN A 266 -23.93 4.71 -8.19
N GLY A 267 -24.61 4.05 -9.13
CA GLY A 267 -24.31 4.08 -10.55
C GLY A 267 -24.73 5.42 -11.16
N ILE A 268 -23.75 6.20 -11.63
CA ILE A 268 -23.99 7.40 -12.40
C ILE A 268 -23.33 7.31 -13.77
N LYS A 269 -24.03 7.81 -14.80
CA LYS A 269 -23.53 7.85 -16.17
C LYS A 269 -23.11 9.26 -16.52
N ILE A 270 -22.04 9.39 -17.32
CA ILE A 270 -21.65 10.69 -17.88
C ILE A 270 -22.84 11.26 -18.65
N GLY A 271 -23.18 12.53 -18.40
CA GLY A 271 -24.34 13.21 -18.96
C GLY A 271 -25.64 13.05 -18.16
N GLN A 272 -25.66 12.22 -17.11
CA GLN A 272 -26.83 12.08 -16.22
C GLN A 272 -27.09 13.36 -15.44
N LYS A 273 -28.36 13.76 -15.33
CA LYS A 273 -28.78 14.93 -14.54
C LYS A 273 -29.22 14.49 -13.15
N LEU A 274 -28.71 15.15 -12.12
CA LEU A 274 -29.01 14.88 -10.71
C LEU A 274 -29.56 16.13 -10.03
N VAL A 275 -30.63 15.98 -9.27
CA VAL A 275 -31.14 17.00 -8.34
C VAL A 275 -30.20 17.10 -7.14
N VAL A 276 -29.62 18.26 -6.91
CA VAL A 276 -28.53 18.47 -5.93
C VAL A 276 -28.87 19.46 -4.82
N VAL A 277 -30.09 19.98 -4.81
CA VAL A 277 -30.63 20.90 -3.78
C VAL A 277 -32.10 20.52 -3.53
N LYS A 278 -32.55 20.52 -2.26
CA LYS A 278 -33.96 20.28 -1.86
C LYS A 278 -34.87 21.43 -2.32
#